data_AF-A0A9X7UH49-F1
#
_entry.id   AF-A0A9X7UH49-F1
#
_cell.length_a   1.000
_cell.length_b   1.000
_cell.length_c   1.000
_cell.angle_alpha   90.00
_cell.angle_beta   90.00
_cell.angle_gamma   90.00
#
_symmetry.space_group_name_H-M   'P 1'
#
loop_
_entity.id
_entity.type
_entity.pdbx_description
1 polymer ?
#
loop_
_entity_poly.entity_id
_entity_poly.type
_entity_poly.pdbx_seq_one_letter_code
_entity_poly.pdbx_strand_id
1 'polypeptide(L)'
;MHQEQIESLSQTIIRALSADALHEAMDRVALALGFDRFALSVEVGLGGLSGTSMLLHSYPASWADIYIGFNLAHTDPVRRAGESSLSGFRWRDIEDLIPMTPIERVTFESGRKHGMVDGFTVPRHLPGTVTGSCTFVTGIDRPLPERMLIIADILGAIAIAQASRLSGWRRPAKKPRLTDRQRDCVLWAARGKTNWEIARILGISKDTVIQHLKEARDRYDTSNRASLILFALFDGLISFSDIFRWRERA
;
A
#
# COMPACT_ATOMS: atom_id res chain seq x y z
N MET A 1 4.34 -27.72 -7.65
CA MET A 1 3.85 -27.01 -8.84
C MET A 1 5.02 -26.76 -9.77
N HIS A 2 4.86 -27.08 -11.06
CA HIS A 2 5.93 -26.91 -12.05
C HIS A 2 5.99 -25.47 -12.57
N GLN A 3 7.14 -25.06 -13.10
CA GLN A 3 7.38 -23.71 -13.62
C GLN A 3 6.33 -23.28 -14.66
N GLU A 4 6.00 -24.16 -15.61
CA GLU A 4 5.01 -23.90 -16.67
C GLU A 4 3.62 -23.56 -16.11
N GLN A 5 3.24 -24.17 -14.98
CA GLN A 5 1.95 -23.90 -14.34
C GLN A 5 1.93 -22.49 -13.71
N ILE A 6 3.03 -22.06 -13.09
CA ILE A 6 3.15 -20.70 -12.54
C ILE A 6 3.09 -19.67 -13.66
N GLU A 7 3.80 -19.91 -14.76
CA GLU A 7 3.78 -19.06 -15.94
C GLU A 7 2.38 -18.97 -16.52
N SER A 8 1.69 -20.10 -16.68
CA SER A 8 0.30 -20.13 -17.15
C SER A 8 -0.63 -19.31 -16.26
N LEU A 9 -0.60 -19.52 -14.94
CA LEU A 9 -1.39 -18.74 -13.98
C LEU A 9 -1.08 -17.24 -14.08
N SER A 10 0.20 -16.86 -14.15
CA SER A 10 0.59 -15.45 -14.30
C SER A 10 0.06 -14.83 -15.59
N GLN A 11 0.06 -15.57 -16.71
CA GLN A 11 -0.48 -15.10 -17.97
C GLN A 11 -2.01 -14.90 -17.90
N THR A 12 -2.73 -15.77 -17.20
CA THR A 12 -4.19 -15.58 -17.02
C THR A 12 -4.51 -14.29 -16.27
N ILE A 13 -3.71 -13.94 -15.25
CA ILE A 13 -3.84 -12.65 -14.54
C ILE A 13 -3.50 -11.49 -15.47
N ILE A 14 -2.36 -11.57 -16.18
CA ILE A 14 -1.84 -10.47 -17.02
C ILE A 14 -2.76 -10.15 -18.20
N ARG A 15 -3.43 -11.17 -18.75
CA ARG A 15 -4.32 -11.04 -19.91
C ARG A 15 -5.76 -10.70 -19.55
N ALA A 16 -6.11 -10.60 -18.27
CA ALA A 16 -7.45 -10.18 -17.86
C ALA A 16 -7.71 -8.73 -18.30
N LEU A 17 -8.76 -8.53 -19.11
CA LEU A 17 -9.14 -7.22 -19.66
C LEU A 17 -10.35 -6.59 -18.94
N SER A 18 -10.91 -7.28 -17.95
CA SER A 18 -12.05 -6.83 -17.14
C SER A 18 -11.91 -7.30 -15.70
N ALA A 19 -12.69 -6.67 -14.81
CA ALA A 19 -12.80 -7.08 -13.41
C ALA A 19 -13.26 -8.54 -13.28
N ASP A 20 -14.25 -8.97 -14.07
CA ASP A 20 -14.77 -10.34 -14.05
C ASP A 20 -13.72 -11.36 -14.52
N ALA A 21 -12.99 -11.07 -15.60
CA ALA A 21 -11.93 -11.94 -16.09
C ALA A 21 -10.78 -12.07 -15.07
N LEU A 22 -10.48 -10.98 -14.35
CA LEU A 22 -9.48 -11.00 -13.29
C LEU A 22 -9.98 -11.78 -12.07
N HIS A 23 -11.25 -11.64 -11.71
CA HIS A 23 -11.88 -12.39 -10.63
C HIS A 23 -11.78 -13.91 -10.89
N GLU A 24 -12.21 -14.36 -12.08
CA GLU A 24 -12.10 -15.78 -12.47
C GLU A 24 -10.66 -16.30 -12.48
N ALA A 25 -9.71 -15.47 -12.94
CA ALA A 25 -8.30 -15.84 -12.90
C ALA A 25 -7.80 -16.02 -11.46
N MET A 26 -8.20 -15.13 -10.55
CA MET A 26 -7.81 -15.19 -9.15
C MET A 26 -8.45 -16.37 -8.40
N ASP A 27 -9.67 -16.77 -8.73
CA ASP A 27 -10.27 -18.01 -8.19
C ASP A 27 -9.46 -19.24 -8.61
N ARG A 28 -9.07 -19.34 -9.88
CA ARG A 28 -8.20 -20.43 -10.37
C ARG A 28 -6.85 -20.43 -9.66
N VAL A 29 -6.25 -19.26 -9.45
CA VAL A 29 -4.98 -19.10 -8.74
C VAL A 29 -5.09 -19.56 -7.29
N ALA A 30 -6.11 -19.10 -6.56
CA ALA A 30 -6.32 -19.46 -5.16
C ALA A 30 -6.39 -20.98 -5.01
N LEU A 31 -7.24 -21.64 -5.82
CA LEU A 31 -7.40 -23.10 -5.80
C LEU A 31 -6.12 -23.84 -6.19
N ALA A 32 -5.42 -23.40 -7.24
CA ALA A 32 -4.18 -24.05 -7.70
C ALA A 32 -3.04 -23.96 -6.67
N LEU A 33 -3.03 -22.91 -5.85
CA LEU A 33 -2.08 -22.73 -4.76
C LEU A 33 -2.49 -23.44 -3.46
N GLY A 34 -3.69 -24.03 -3.41
CA GLY A 34 -4.21 -24.73 -2.23
C GLY A 34 -4.92 -23.83 -1.23
N PHE A 35 -5.34 -22.63 -1.62
CA PHE A 35 -6.25 -21.79 -0.83
C PHE A 35 -7.70 -22.03 -1.24
N ASP A 36 -8.64 -21.60 -0.40
CA ASP A 36 -10.08 -21.72 -0.69
C ASP A 36 -10.63 -20.48 -1.36
N ARG A 37 -10.08 -19.31 -1.02
CA ARG A 37 -10.64 -18.01 -1.39
C ARG A 37 -9.55 -16.98 -1.60
N PHE A 38 -9.93 -15.88 -2.25
CA PHE A 38 -9.10 -14.69 -2.34
C PHE A 38 -9.89 -13.41 -2.05
N ALA A 39 -9.16 -12.34 -1.75
CA ALA A 39 -9.60 -10.97 -1.90
C ALA A 39 -8.48 -10.12 -2.50
N LEU A 40 -8.82 -9.30 -3.49
CA LEU A 40 -7.92 -8.38 -4.16
C LEU A 40 -8.52 -6.98 -4.05
N SER A 41 -7.81 -6.09 -3.38
CA SER A 41 -8.19 -4.69 -3.26
C SER A 41 -7.12 -3.79 -3.85
N VAL A 42 -7.54 -2.75 -4.57
CA VAL A 42 -6.68 -1.67 -5.05
C VAL A 42 -7.41 -0.35 -4.88
N GLU A 43 -6.70 0.63 -4.32
CA GLU A 43 -7.11 2.01 -4.21
C GLU A 43 -6.11 2.87 -4.99
N VAL A 44 -6.61 3.62 -5.96
CA VAL A 44 -5.82 4.52 -6.81
C VAL A 44 -6.13 5.97 -6.44
N GLY A 45 -5.08 6.72 -6.11
CA GLY A 45 -5.14 8.14 -5.76
C GLY A 45 -5.13 8.40 -4.25
N LEU A 46 -5.23 9.68 -3.90
CA LEU A 46 -5.39 10.15 -2.52
C LEU A 46 -6.84 9.88 -2.10
N GLY A 47 -7.08 8.81 -1.35
CA GLY A 47 -8.40 8.38 -0.87
C GLY A 47 -9.31 9.57 -0.52
N GLY A 48 -10.39 9.72 -1.29
CA GLY A 48 -11.26 10.91 -1.35
C GLY A 48 -12.03 10.99 -2.67
N LEU A 49 -12.83 12.05 -2.88
CA LEU A 49 -13.82 12.28 -3.97
C LEU A 49 -13.35 12.04 -5.44
N SER A 50 -12.07 11.71 -5.68
CA SER A 50 -11.49 11.46 -6.99
C SER A 50 -10.69 10.14 -7.08
N GLY A 51 -10.70 9.30 -6.05
CA GLY A 51 -10.02 7.99 -6.05
C GLY A 51 -10.87 6.90 -6.70
N THR A 52 -10.24 6.01 -7.46
CA THR A 52 -10.89 4.80 -7.99
C THR A 52 -10.48 3.60 -7.13
N SER A 53 -11.45 2.85 -6.63
CA SER A 53 -11.20 1.60 -5.91
C SER A 53 -11.71 0.40 -6.71
N MET A 54 -11.02 -0.73 -6.57
CA MET A 54 -11.45 -2.04 -7.06
C MET A 54 -11.35 -3.02 -5.91
N LEU A 55 -12.42 -3.79 -5.70
CA LEU A 55 -12.47 -4.89 -4.75
C LEU A 55 -13.05 -6.12 -5.45
N LEU A 56 -12.27 -7.19 -5.52
CA LEU A 56 -12.68 -8.50 -6.03
C LEU A 56 -12.47 -9.53 -4.93
N HIS A 57 -13.43 -10.40 -4.65
CA HIS A 57 -13.24 -11.47 -3.66
C HIS A 57 -14.12 -12.68 -3.95
N SER A 58 -13.73 -13.83 -3.40
CA SER A 58 -14.55 -15.04 -3.34
C SER A 58 -14.97 -15.42 -1.92
N TYR A 59 -15.03 -14.42 -1.03
CA TYR A 59 -15.50 -14.57 0.35
C TYR A 59 -16.96 -15.03 0.41
N PRO A 60 -17.35 -15.82 1.44
CA PRO A 60 -18.75 -16.19 1.64
C PRO A 60 -19.60 -14.94 1.88
N ALA A 61 -20.84 -14.93 1.38
CA ALA A 61 -21.78 -13.83 1.61
C ALA A 61 -21.93 -13.50 3.11
N SER A 62 -22.00 -14.54 3.96
CA SER A 62 -22.09 -14.38 5.41
C SER A 62 -20.96 -13.59 6.04
N TRP A 63 -19.75 -13.63 5.47
CA TRP A 63 -18.64 -12.79 5.93
C TRP A 63 -18.59 -11.45 5.22
N ALA A 64 -18.86 -11.41 3.90
CA ALA A 64 -18.87 -10.18 3.13
C ALA A 64 -19.89 -9.16 3.68
N ASP A 65 -21.09 -9.63 4.06
CA ASP A 65 -22.15 -8.81 4.64
C ASP A 65 -21.73 -8.19 5.98
N ILE A 66 -21.03 -8.96 6.84
CA ILE A 66 -20.48 -8.45 8.10
C ILE A 66 -19.40 -7.41 7.82
N TYR A 67 -18.48 -7.71 6.90
CA TYR A 67 -17.36 -6.84 6.57
C TYR A 67 -17.83 -5.47 6.05
N ILE A 68 -18.83 -5.47 5.18
CA ILE A 68 -19.45 -4.25 4.65
C ILE A 68 -20.31 -3.58 5.72
N GLY A 69 -21.19 -4.32 6.39
CA GLY A 69 -22.17 -3.79 7.34
C GLY A 69 -21.53 -3.10 8.55
N PHE A 70 -20.38 -3.58 9.01
CA PHE A 70 -19.61 -2.96 10.09
C PHE A 70 -18.47 -2.05 9.60
N ASN A 71 -18.38 -1.79 8.30
CA ASN A 71 -17.36 -0.95 7.68
C ASN A 71 -15.92 -1.34 8.08
N LEU A 72 -15.65 -2.65 8.13
CA LEU A 72 -14.41 -3.20 8.67
C LEU A 72 -13.18 -2.83 7.84
N ALA A 73 -13.35 -2.41 6.57
CA ALA A 73 -12.25 -1.97 5.70
C ALA A 73 -11.36 -0.88 6.31
N HIS A 74 -11.95 0.04 7.09
CA HIS A 74 -11.21 1.13 7.73
C HIS A 74 -10.44 0.72 8.99
N THR A 75 -10.91 -0.33 9.66
CA THR A 75 -10.36 -0.85 10.91
C THR A 75 -9.66 -2.19 10.74
N ASP A 76 -9.49 -2.66 9.51
CA ASP A 76 -8.90 -3.96 9.20
C ASP A 76 -7.40 -3.97 9.57
N PRO A 77 -7.00 -4.77 10.57
CA PRO A 77 -5.60 -4.87 10.97
C PRO A 77 -4.74 -5.52 9.88
N VAL A 78 -5.31 -6.33 8.97
CA VAL A 78 -4.58 -6.87 7.80
C VAL A 78 -4.08 -5.71 6.93
N ARG A 79 -4.94 -4.72 6.69
CA ARG A 79 -4.60 -3.57 5.85
C ARG A 79 -3.51 -2.71 6.51
N ARG A 80 -3.60 -2.52 7.83
CA ARG A 80 -2.58 -1.81 8.63
C ARG A 80 -1.24 -2.56 8.68
N ALA A 81 -1.26 -3.89 8.81
CA ALA A 81 -0.04 -4.70 8.80
C ALA A 81 0.64 -4.66 7.42
N GLY A 82 -0.16 -4.60 6.34
CA GLY A 82 0.33 -4.41 4.98
C GLY A 82 1.17 -3.15 4.80
N GLU A 83 0.80 -2.04 5.45
CA GLU A 83 1.58 -0.79 5.43
C GLU A 83 2.94 -0.93 6.13
N SER A 84 3.12 -1.96 6.97
CA SER A 84 4.35 -2.24 7.72
C SER A 84 5.15 -3.42 7.17
N SER A 85 4.73 -4.02 6.04
CA SER A 85 5.40 -5.19 5.44
C SER A 85 5.81 -4.95 3.99
N LEU A 86 7.02 -5.39 3.63
CA LEU A 86 7.52 -5.35 2.25
C LEU A 86 7.06 -6.57 1.42
N SER A 87 6.95 -7.73 2.07
CA SER A 87 6.56 -9.00 1.46
C SER A 87 5.20 -9.48 1.98
N GLY A 88 4.69 -10.57 1.41
CA GLY A 88 3.50 -11.19 1.97
C GLY A 88 3.73 -11.71 3.40
N PHE A 89 2.68 -11.68 4.21
CA PHE A 89 2.70 -12.09 5.62
C PHE A 89 1.51 -13.01 5.95
N ARG A 90 1.69 -13.90 6.93
CA ARG A 90 0.61 -14.75 7.42
C ARG A 90 -0.25 -13.98 8.41
N TRP A 91 -1.54 -14.26 8.45
CA TRP A 91 -2.44 -13.64 9.40
C TRP A 91 -2.07 -13.93 10.86
N ARG A 92 -1.56 -15.14 11.14
CA ARG A 92 -1.06 -15.50 12.48
C ARG A 92 0.17 -14.71 12.94
N ASP A 93 0.89 -14.07 12.01
CA ASP A 93 2.11 -13.30 12.29
C ASP A 93 1.80 -11.77 12.39
N ILE A 94 0.52 -11.35 12.35
CA ILE A 94 0.14 -9.91 12.35
C ILE A 94 0.60 -9.18 13.62
N GLU A 95 0.54 -9.84 14.78
CA GLU A 95 0.93 -9.20 16.05
C GLU A 95 2.44 -8.91 16.14
N ASP A 96 3.27 -9.54 15.29
CA ASP A 96 4.68 -9.22 15.16
C ASP A 96 4.93 -7.94 14.33
N LEU A 97 3.95 -7.56 13.49
CA LEU A 97 4.02 -6.38 12.62
C LEU A 97 3.39 -5.15 13.28
N ILE A 98 2.26 -5.34 13.96
CA ILE A 98 1.47 -4.26 14.53
C ILE A 98 0.81 -4.68 15.84
N PRO A 99 0.58 -3.76 16.80
CA PRO A 99 -0.27 -4.05 17.94
C PRO A 99 -1.72 -4.23 17.47
N MET A 100 -2.39 -5.27 17.98
CA MET A 100 -3.82 -5.51 17.76
C MET A 100 -4.66 -5.09 18.97
N THR A 101 -5.80 -4.47 18.69
CA THR A 101 -6.81 -4.14 19.69
C THR A 101 -7.68 -5.35 20.03
N PRO A 102 -8.35 -5.37 21.20
CA PRO A 102 -9.27 -6.45 21.55
C PRO A 102 -10.40 -6.65 20.53
N ILE A 103 -10.94 -5.56 19.97
CA ILE A 103 -12.02 -5.64 18.98
C ILE A 103 -11.53 -6.26 17.66
N GLU A 104 -10.30 -5.96 17.23
CA GLU A 104 -9.69 -6.55 16.03
C GLU A 104 -9.51 -8.07 16.18
N ARG A 105 -9.11 -8.55 17.38
CA ARG A 105 -9.02 -9.99 17.66
C ARG A 105 -10.37 -10.69 17.61
N VAL A 106 -11.40 -10.08 18.20
CA VAL A 106 -12.79 -10.60 18.16
C VAL A 106 -13.31 -10.66 16.71
N THR A 107 -12.99 -9.66 15.89
CA THR A 107 -13.32 -9.66 14.47
C THR A 107 -12.67 -10.83 13.74
N PHE A 108 -11.39 -11.12 14.00
CA PHE A 108 -10.71 -12.29 13.43
C PHE A 108 -11.37 -13.59 13.86
N GLU A 109 -11.67 -13.76 15.15
CA GLU A 109 -12.40 -14.94 15.65
C GLU A 109 -13.77 -15.10 14.99
N SER A 110 -14.48 -14.00 14.76
CA SER A 110 -15.75 -14.00 14.01
C SER A 110 -15.54 -14.45 12.57
N GLY A 111 -14.51 -13.96 11.89
CA GLY A 111 -14.12 -14.38 10.54
C GLY A 111 -13.87 -15.89 10.46
N ARG A 112 -13.14 -16.43 11.43
CA ARG A 112 -12.87 -17.88 11.52
C ARG A 112 -14.15 -18.71 11.57
N LYS A 113 -15.17 -18.26 12.32
CA LYS A 113 -16.49 -18.92 12.40
C LYS A 113 -17.25 -18.92 11.06
N HIS A 114 -16.94 -17.98 10.18
CA HIS A 114 -17.52 -17.87 8.84
C HIS A 114 -16.63 -18.48 7.74
N GLY A 115 -15.60 -19.26 8.12
CA GLY A 115 -14.72 -19.94 7.17
C GLY A 115 -13.56 -19.09 6.66
N MET A 116 -13.24 -17.98 7.34
CA MET A 116 -12.05 -17.16 7.11
C MET A 116 -10.99 -17.50 8.16
N VAL A 117 -10.36 -18.67 8.03
CA VAL A 117 -9.63 -19.28 9.15
C VAL A 117 -8.22 -18.72 9.26
N ASP A 118 -7.40 -18.92 8.24
CA ASP A 118 -6.04 -18.41 8.16
C ASP A 118 -5.80 -17.82 6.77
N GLY A 119 -4.77 -17.00 6.62
CA GLY A 119 -4.55 -16.27 5.39
C GLY A 119 -3.13 -15.79 5.19
N PHE A 120 -2.83 -15.46 3.93
CA PHE A 120 -1.60 -14.86 3.50
C PHE A 120 -1.91 -13.62 2.67
N THR A 121 -1.48 -12.45 3.16
CA THR A 121 -1.75 -11.17 2.51
C THR A 121 -0.48 -10.61 1.90
N VAL A 122 -0.57 -10.23 0.64
CA VAL A 122 0.49 -9.63 -0.17
C VAL A 122 0.20 -8.14 -0.30
N PRO A 123 0.99 -7.26 0.34
CA PRO A 123 0.83 -5.82 0.21
C PRO A 123 1.62 -5.27 -0.98
N ARG A 124 1.11 -4.25 -1.66
CA ARG A 124 1.88 -3.36 -2.53
C ARG A 124 1.43 -1.92 -2.31
N HIS A 125 2.34 -1.10 -1.85
CA HIS A 125 2.08 0.31 -1.54
C HIS A 125 3.07 1.18 -2.31
N LEU A 126 2.55 2.06 -3.16
CA LEU A 126 3.30 3.17 -3.72
C LEU A 126 2.75 4.45 -3.09
N PRO A 127 3.48 5.06 -2.14
CA PRO A 127 2.99 6.14 -1.28
C PRO A 127 2.06 7.13 -1.99
N GLY A 128 0.80 7.04 -1.55
CA GLY A 128 -0.41 7.72 -1.97
C GLY A 128 -0.68 7.93 -3.46
N THR A 129 -0.08 7.08 -4.29
CA THR A 129 -0.53 6.90 -5.68
C THR A 129 -1.39 5.65 -5.80
N VAL A 130 -0.93 4.53 -5.22
CA VAL A 130 -1.63 3.24 -5.26
C VAL A 130 -1.36 2.49 -3.97
N THR A 131 -2.43 2.01 -3.35
CA THR A 131 -2.38 1.01 -2.29
C THR A 131 -3.13 -0.21 -2.77
N GLY A 132 -2.52 -1.39 -2.68
CA GLY A 132 -3.20 -2.63 -3.03
C GLY A 132 -2.81 -3.77 -2.11
N SER A 133 -3.73 -4.71 -1.96
CA SER A 133 -3.51 -5.94 -1.21
C SER A 133 -4.15 -7.12 -1.94
N CYS A 134 -3.47 -8.26 -1.93
CA CYS A 134 -4.00 -9.53 -2.43
C CYS A 134 -3.90 -10.54 -1.29
N THR A 135 -5.04 -11.01 -0.83
CA THR A 135 -5.15 -11.93 0.29
C THR A 135 -5.65 -13.27 -0.21
N PHE A 136 -4.97 -14.34 0.17
CA PHE A 136 -5.41 -15.71 -0.04
C PHE A 136 -5.80 -16.31 1.32
N VAL A 137 -6.93 -17.03 1.36
CA VAL A 137 -7.53 -17.49 2.62
C VAL A 137 -7.80 -18.98 2.57
N THR A 138 -7.53 -19.66 3.68
CA THR A 138 -7.94 -21.05 3.90
C THR A 138 -9.16 -21.11 4.82
N GLY A 139 -10.02 -22.07 4.53
CA GLY A 139 -11.22 -22.39 5.29
C GLY A 139 -10.94 -23.35 6.44
N ILE A 140 -12.04 -23.87 6.99
CA ILE A 140 -12.03 -24.85 8.08
C ILE A 140 -11.31 -26.12 7.59
N ASP A 141 -10.49 -26.71 8.47
CA ASP A 141 -9.72 -27.93 8.23
C ASP A 141 -8.72 -27.87 7.06
N ARG A 142 -8.43 -26.67 6.54
CA ARG A 142 -7.37 -26.47 5.54
C ARG A 142 -6.23 -25.64 6.13
N PRO A 143 -5.02 -26.23 6.32
CA PRO A 143 -3.87 -25.48 6.77
C PRO A 143 -3.34 -24.55 5.65
N LEU A 144 -2.64 -23.49 6.03
CA LEU A 144 -1.93 -22.65 5.07
C LEU A 144 -0.97 -23.49 4.22
N PRO A 145 -0.97 -23.35 2.88
CA PRO A 145 -0.06 -24.07 2.00
C PRO A 145 1.34 -23.43 2.05
N GLU A 146 2.10 -23.70 3.13
CA GLU A 146 3.40 -23.06 3.43
C GLU A 146 4.39 -23.09 2.26
N ARG A 147 4.41 -24.18 1.48
CA ARG A 147 5.29 -24.33 0.30
C ARG A 147 4.92 -23.43 -0.87
N MET A 148 3.69 -22.89 -0.89
CA MET A 148 3.16 -22.06 -1.98
C MET A 148 3.22 -20.56 -1.66
N LEU A 149 3.57 -20.15 -0.44
CA LEU A 149 3.49 -18.73 -0.04
C LEU A 149 4.39 -17.80 -0.89
N ILE A 150 5.58 -18.26 -1.29
CA ILE A 150 6.46 -17.48 -2.18
C ILE A 150 5.78 -17.26 -3.54
N ILE A 151 5.10 -18.28 -4.06
CA ILE A 151 4.39 -18.19 -5.34
C ILE A 151 3.13 -17.33 -5.18
N ALA A 152 2.45 -17.42 -4.05
CA ALA A 152 1.32 -16.55 -3.69
C ALA A 152 1.75 -15.08 -3.63
N ASP A 153 2.92 -14.76 -3.08
CA ASP A 153 3.47 -13.39 -3.07
C ASP A 153 3.68 -12.87 -4.50
N ILE A 154 4.34 -13.66 -5.35
CA ILE A 154 4.58 -13.29 -6.75
C ILE A 154 3.27 -13.08 -7.51
N LEU A 155 2.35 -14.05 -7.46
CA LEU A 155 1.09 -13.97 -8.20
C LEU A 155 0.16 -12.88 -7.64
N GLY A 156 0.12 -12.70 -6.32
CA GLY A 156 -0.62 -11.62 -5.67
C GLY A 156 -0.10 -10.24 -6.07
N ALA A 157 1.21 -10.08 -6.18
CA ALA A 157 1.81 -8.84 -6.68
C ALA A 157 1.44 -8.54 -8.14
N ILE A 158 1.45 -9.57 -9.00
CA ILE A 158 1.03 -9.45 -10.40
C ILE A 158 -0.46 -9.07 -10.46
N ALA A 159 -1.30 -9.67 -9.62
CA ALA A 159 -2.73 -9.36 -9.53
C ALA A 159 -2.98 -7.90 -9.13
N ILE A 160 -2.28 -7.39 -8.12
CA ILE A 160 -2.37 -5.98 -7.71
C ILE A 160 -1.95 -5.05 -8.86
N ALA A 161 -0.88 -5.38 -9.57
CA ALA A 161 -0.41 -4.59 -10.70
C ALA A 161 -1.45 -4.55 -11.85
N GLN A 162 -2.14 -5.66 -12.12
CA GLN A 162 -3.20 -5.70 -13.14
C GLN A 162 -4.46 -4.99 -12.70
N ALA A 163 -4.93 -5.22 -11.46
CA ALA A 163 -6.05 -4.48 -10.90
C ALA A 163 -5.81 -2.96 -10.93
N SER A 164 -4.60 -2.51 -10.58
CA SER A 164 -4.22 -1.09 -10.69
C SER A 164 -4.39 -0.54 -12.11
N ARG A 165 -3.98 -1.30 -13.13
CA ARG A 165 -4.13 -0.90 -14.54
C ARG A 165 -5.59 -0.86 -14.96
N LEU A 166 -6.39 -1.85 -14.56
CA LEU A 166 -7.83 -1.90 -14.84
C LEU A 166 -8.58 -0.75 -14.14
N SER A 167 -8.14 -0.36 -12.94
CA SER A 167 -8.63 0.84 -12.21
C SER A 167 -8.15 2.17 -12.81
N GLY A 168 -7.48 2.15 -13.97
CA GLY A 168 -7.05 3.34 -14.67
C GLY A 168 -5.81 4.01 -14.09
N TRP A 169 -5.10 3.39 -13.13
CA TRP A 169 -3.85 3.94 -12.64
C TRP A 169 -2.84 4.04 -13.77
N ARG A 170 -2.35 5.26 -13.97
CA ARG A 170 -1.23 5.58 -14.84
C ARG A 170 -0.15 6.20 -13.99
N ARG A 171 1.09 5.75 -14.19
CA ARG A 171 2.24 6.40 -13.59
C ARG A 171 2.25 7.88 -14.01
N PRO A 172 2.20 8.85 -13.07
CA PRO A 172 2.22 10.26 -13.43
C PRO A 172 3.48 10.59 -14.23
N ALA A 173 3.36 11.45 -15.24
CA ALA A 173 4.53 11.99 -15.92
C ALA A 173 5.37 12.79 -14.92
N LYS A 174 6.65 12.44 -14.76
CA LYS A 174 7.56 13.13 -13.84
C LYS A 174 7.82 14.55 -14.33
N LYS A 175 7.17 15.55 -13.71
CA LYS A 175 7.62 16.94 -13.77
C LYS A 175 8.08 17.33 -12.36
N PRO A 176 9.33 17.77 -12.16
CA PRO A 176 9.78 18.27 -10.88
C PRO A 176 8.92 19.46 -10.46
N ARG A 177 8.19 19.34 -9.34
CA ARG A 177 7.36 20.44 -8.83
C ARG A 177 8.22 21.56 -8.23
N LEU A 178 9.32 21.20 -7.56
CA LEU A 178 10.24 22.13 -6.89
C LEU A 178 11.54 22.30 -7.66
N THR A 179 12.17 23.48 -7.52
CA THR A 179 13.58 23.67 -7.89
C THR A 179 14.51 22.99 -6.88
N ASP A 180 15.77 22.76 -7.24
CA ASP A 180 16.75 22.15 -6.34
C ASP A 180 16.92 22.95 -5.03
N ARG A 181 16.93 24.29 -5.11
CA ARG A 181 17.03 25.15 -3.92
C ARG A 181 15.78 25.09 -3.04
N GLN A 182 14.60 25.03 -3.64
CA GLN A 182 13.36 24.84 -2.90
C GLN A 182 13.36 23.47 -2.21
N ARG A 183 13.77 22.42 -2.91
CA ARG A 183 13.92 21.06 -2.36
C ARG A 183 14.91 21.02 -1.20
N ASP A 184 16.08 21.66 -1.32
CA ASP A 184 17.06 21.75 -0.24
C ASP A 184 16.48 22.40 1.01
N CYS A 185 15.78 23.54 0.85
CA CYS A 185 15.12 24.22 1.95
C CYS A 185 14.07 23.33 2.61
N VAL A 186 13.24 22.62 1.83
CA VAL A 186 12.23 21.69 2.33
C VAL A 186 12.86 20.51 3.07
N LEU A 187 13.98 19.98 2.58
CA LEU A 187 14.69 18.87 3.22
C LEU A 187 15.24 19.26 4.59
N TRP A 188 15.95 20.39 4.68
CA TRP A 188 16.43 20.88 5.98
C TRP A 188 15.27 21.25 6.91
N ALA A 189 14.18 21.76 6.34
CA ALA A 189 12.97 22.00 7.09
C ALA A 189 12.37 20.71 7.68
N ALA A 190 12.38 19.60 6.93
CA ALA A 190 11.94 18.29 7.37
C ALA A 190 12.86 17.68 8.45
N ARG A 191 14.14 18.06 8.46
CA ARG A 191 15.11 17.72 9.52
C ARG A 191 14.94 18.55 10.80
N GLY A 192 13.89 19.36 10.89
CA GLY A 192 13.57 20.19 12.07
C GLY A 192 14.34 21.51 12.14
N LYS A 193 15.06 21.92 11.09
CA LYS A 193 15.86 23.16 11.12
C LYS A 193 15.00 24.42 10.99
N THR A 194 15.30 25.42 11.79
CA THR A 194 14.70 26.77 11.68
C THR A 194 15.19 27.47 10.41
N ASN A 195 14.43 28.46 9.91
CA ASN A 195 14.82 29.19 8.70
C ASN A 195 16.22 29.85 8.82
N TRP A 196 16.61 30.25 10.02
CA TRP A 196 17.94 30.80 10.29
C TRP A 196 19.03 29.73 10.22
N GLU A 197 18.81 28.54 10.80
CA GLU A 197 19.76 27.43 10.66
C GLU A 197 19.90 27.00 9.20
N ILE A 198 18.78 26.89 8.47
CA ILE A 198 18.78 26.54 7.04
C ILE A 198 19.61 27.57 6.25
N ALA A 199 19.43 28.85 6.53
CA ALA A 199 20.17 29.93 5.89
C ALA A 199 21.69 29.77 6.09
N ARG A 200 22.12 29.49 7.33
CA ARG A 200 23.53 29.22 7.64
C ARG A 200 24.06 27.97 6.94
N ILE A 201 23.27 26.90 6.89
CA ILE A 201 23.66 25.64 6.25
C ILE A 201 23.80 25.80 4.74
N LEU A 202 22.89 26.54 4.09
CA LEU A 202 22.85 26.70 2.65
C LEU A 202 23.66 27.90 2.13
N GLY A 203 24.23 28.74 3.01
CA GLY A 203 25.01 29.91 2.64
C GLY A 203 24.18 31.03 1.99
N ILE A 204 22.92 31.19 2.40
CA ILE A 204 21.98 32.21 1.88
C ILE A 204 21.34 33.01 3.02
N SER A 205 20.60 34.07 2.70
CA SER A 205 19.91 34.86 3.73
C SER A 205 18.68 34.13 4.29
N LYS A 206 18.28 34.46 5.53
CA LYS A 206 17.04 33.97 6.14
C LYS A 206 15.81 34.31 5.29
N ASP A 207 15.79 35.50 4.69
CA ASP A 207 14.67 35.95 3.85
C ASP A 207 14.61 35.16 2.55
N THR A 208 15.76 34.79 1.98
CA THR A 208 15.85 33.90 0.81
C THR A 208 15.27 32.52 1.13
N VAL A 209 15.56 31.95 2.31
CA VAL A 209 14.95 30.68 2.75
C VAL A 209 13.43 30.80 2.90
N ILE A 210 12.94 31.89 3.51
CA ILE A 210 11.50 32.14 3.66
C ILE A 210 10.83 32.17 2.28
N GLN A 211 11.44 32.87 1.33
CA GLN A 211 10.94 32.98 -0.04
C GLN A 211 10.90 31.63 -0.75
N HIS A 212 11.98 30.84 -0.71
CA HIS A 212 11.99 29.49 -1.29
C HIS A 212 10.93 28.57 -0.70
N LEU A 213 10.76 28.58 0.63
CA LEU A 213 9.72 27.78 1.30
C LEU A 213 8.30 28.27 0.97
N LYS A 214 8.12 29.58 0.72
CA LYS A 214 6.85 30.15 0.28
C LYS A 214 6.51 29.71 -1.14
N GLU A 215 7.42 29.88 -2.09
CA GLU A 215 7.22 29.43 -3.48
C GLU A 215 7.00 27.91 -3.58
N ALA A 216 7.69 27.13 -2.74
CA ALA A 216 7.47 25.69 -2.66
C ALA A 216 6.06 25.35 -2.17
N ARG A 217 5.55 26.07 -1.17
CA ARG A 217 4.16 25.97 -0.69
C ARG A 217 3.15 26.32 -1.80
N ASP A 218 3.39 27.41 -2.52
CA ASP A 218 2.52 27.87 -3.61
C ASP A 218 2.45 26.83 -4.74
N ARG A 219 3.57 26.18 -5.08
CA ARG A 219 3.64 25.09 -6.09
C ARG A 219 2.89 23.82 -5.69
N TYR A 220 2.68 23.62 -4.39
CA TYR A 220 1.93 22.51 -3.82
C TYR A 220 0.51 22.88 -3.40
N ASP A 221 0.10 24.12 -3.63
CA ASP A 221 -1.19 24.66 -3.18
C ASP A 221 -1.46 24.37 -1.69
N THR A 222 -0.45 24.63 -0.85
CA THR A 222 -0.54 24.35 0.58
C THR A 222 -0.08 25.52 1.44
N SER A 223 -0.79 25.78 2.53
CA SER A 223 -0.54 26.94 3.38
C SER A 223 0.47 26.70 4.50
N ASN A 224 0.74 25.44 4.85
CA ASN A 224 1.58 25.11 6.00
C ASN A 224 2.79 24.26 5.64
N ARG A 225 3.83 24.37 6.47
CA ARG A 225 5.12 23.72 6.26
C ARG A 225 5.06 22.20 6.41
N ALA A 226 4.20 21.67 7.29
CA ALA A 226 4.08 20.23 7.50
C ALA A 226 3.48 19.53 6.27
N SER A 227 2.42 20.10 5.70
CA SER A 227 1.81 19.64 4.45
C SER A 227 2.81 19.70 3.28
N LEU A 228 3.62 20.76 3.17
CA LEU A 228 4.68 20.83 2.15
C LEU A 228 5.68 19.66 2.28
N ILE A 229 6.10 19.34 3.51
CA ILE A 229 7.01 18.20 3.75
C ILE A 229 6.32 16.88 3.38
N LEU A 230 5.05 16.70 3.75
CA LEU A 230 4.28 15.51 3.43
C LEU A 230 4.14 15.31 1.91
N PHE A 231 3.80 16.36 1.17
CA PHE A 231 3.71 16.30 -0.29
C PHE A 231 5.06 16.04 -0.96
N ALA A 232 6.14 16.63 -0.44
CA ALA A 232 7.49 16.39 -0.97
C ALA A 232 7.96 14.94 -0.71
N LEU A 233 7.58 14.33 0.42
CA LEU A 233 7.80 12.90 0.71
C LEU A 233 6.98 12.01 -0.23
N PHE A 234 5.70 12.34 -0.39
CA PHE A 234 4.77 11.62 -1.25
C PHE A 234 5.22 11.60 -2.72
N ASP A 235 5.65 12.74 -3.26
CA ASP A 235 6.15 12.84 -4.63
C ASP A 235 7.55 12.20 -4.83
N GLY A 236 8.17 11.73 -3.75
CA GLY A 236 9.53 11.20 -3.75
C GLY A 236 10.59 12.25 -4.07
N LEU A 237 10.28 13.55 -3.88
CA LEU A 237 11.28 14.62 -3.95
C LEU A 237 12.21 14.55 -2.75
N ILE A 238 11.75 14.12 -1.59
CA ILE A 238 12.60 13.79 -0.45
C ILE A 238 12.19 12.42 0.08
N SER A 239 13.07 11.77 0.83
CA SER A 239 12.81 10.47 1.45
C SER A 239 13.09 10.49 2.95
N PHE A 240 12.56 9.52 3.68
CA PHE A 240 12.90 9.33 5.09
C PHE A 240 14.41 9.13 5.30
N SER A 241 15.10 8.48 4.36
CA SER A 241 16.56 8.33 4.43
C SER A 241 17.27 9.68 4.35
N ASP A 242 16.81 10.59 3.48
CA ASP A 242 17.35 11.96 3.40
C ASP A 242 17.15 12.71 4.73
N ILE A 243 16.03 12.47 5.41
CA ILE A 243 15.70 13.13 6.68
C ILE A 243 16.50 12.54 7.85
N PHE A 244 16.66 11.22 7.96
CA PHE A 244 17.28 10.60 9.15
C PHE A 244 18.81 10.50 9.06
N ARG A 245 19.39 10.21 7.89
CA ARG A 245 20.83 9.91 7.77
C ARG A 245 21.75 11.13 7.77
N TRP A 246 21.21 12.34 7.91
CA TRP A 246 22.03 13.55 7.84
C TRP A 246 22.98 13.73 9.03
N ARG A 247 22.66 13.10 10.18
CA ARG A 247 23.49 13.16 11.40
C ARG A 247 24.69 12.20 11.36
N GLU A 248 24.75 11.27 10.41
CA GLU A 248 25.86 10.33 10.26
C GLU A 248 27.04 10.93 9.47
N ARG A 249 26.88 12.13 8.90
CA ARG A 249 27.89 12.83 8.08
C ARG A 249 28.37 14.16 8.68
N ALA A 250 28.05 14.44 9.93
CA ALA A 250 28.49 15.61 10.68
C ALA A 250 29.43 15.15 11.81
#